data_AF-A0A0R0LLZ3-F1
#
_entry.id   AF-A0A0R0LLZ3-F1
#
_cell.length_a   1.000
_cell.length_b   1.000
_cell.length_c   1.000
_cell.angle_alpha   90.00
_cell.angle_beta   90.00
_cell.angle_gamma   90.00
#
_symmetry.space_group_name_H-M   'P 1'
#
loop_
_entity.id
_entity.type
_entity.pdbx_description
1 polymer ?
#
loop_
_entity_poly.entity_id
_entity_poly.type
_entity_poly.pdbx_seq_one_letter_code
_entity_poly.pdbx_strand_id
1 'polypeptide(L)'
;MGRRLDETHPMVDARLKDGSRLNAILPPLAINGPILSIRRFNPSQGLGFTQLIHQQSLSHAMAELCLMYVNQRANILISGGTGSGKTTFLNVLASHIHHQERLITIEDAAELRIHHPHIVSLETRPANTEGGGEITGEQLLKNALRMRPNRIIFGELRAKEAWDLMQAMNTGHPGSMTTIHANSAEHALIRLEQLITNHQEHSLANLSAQLKQTIDVIIHLERDSLGQRRIVSIHELHPKKYSPLVCLYSYDGQAFTATSLLSKYRQAAQHIFL
;
A
#
# COMPACT_ATOMS: atom_id res chain seq x y z
N MET A 1 8.23 -17.01 -16.76
CA MET A 1 9.55 -17.67 -16.61
C MET A 1 9.34 -19.07 -16.06
N GLY A 2 10.07 -20.05 -16.59
CA GLY A 2 9.82 -21.49 -16.41
C GLY A 2 9.95 -21.98 -14.98
N ARG A 3 8.83 -21.98 -14.26
CA ARG A 3 8.71 -22.71 -12.99
C ARG A 3 8.29 -24.14 -13.28
N ARG A 4 8.81 -25.06 -12.49
CA ARG A 4 8.60 -26.51 -12.64
C ARG A 4 7.26 -26.90 -12.03
N LEU A 5 6.46 -27.67 -12.76
CA LEU A 5 5.20 -28.26 -12.31
C LEU A 5 5.20 -29.72 -12.77
N ASP A 6 5.38 -30.63 -11.83
CA ASP A 6 5.39 -32.08 -12.06
C ASP A 6 5.02 -32.83 -10.77
N GLU A 7 5.11 -34.16 -10.76
CA GLU A 7 4.74 -34.99 -9.60
C GLU A 7 5.58 -34.71 -8.35
N THR A 8 6.82 -34.22 -8.51
CA THR A 8 7.71 -33.88 -7.39
C THR A 8 7.46 -32.46 -6.87
N HIS A 9 6.94 -31.57 -7.74
CA HIS A 9 6.56 -30.20 -7.43
C HIS A 9 5.13 -29.93 -7.91
N PRO A 10 4.10 -30.50 -7.25
CA PRO A 10 2.72 -30.53 -7.74
C PRO A 10 1.98 -29.20 -7.57
N MET A 11 2.64 -28.15 -7.08
CA MET A 11 2.07 -26.80 -6.95
C MET A 11 3.02 -25.76 -7.52
N VAL A 12 2.46 -24.78 -8.23
CA VAL A 12 3.24 -23.66 -8.73
C VAL A 12 2.42 -22.37 -8.72
N ASP A 13 3.03 -21.30 -8.18
CA ASP A 13 2.64 -19.93 -8.48
C ASP A 13 3.57 -19.40 -9.56
N ALA A 14 3.07 -18.79 -10.63
CA ALA A 14 3.87 -18.27 -11.72
C ALA A 14 3.31 -16.95 -12.26
N ARG A 15 4.13 -16.27 -13.08
CA ARG A 15 3.74 -15.06 -13.80
C ARG A 15 3.76 -15.30 -15.30
N LEU A 16 2.64 -15.00 -15.93
CA LEU A 16 2.46 -15.04 -17.38
C LEU A 16 3.12 -13.83 -18.05
N LYS A 17 3.33 -13.90 -19.37
CA LYS A 17 4.01 -12.85 -20.14
C LYS A 17 3.30 -11.49 -20.09
N ASP A 18 1.99 -11.50 -19.90
CA ASP A 18 1.13 -10.33 -19.76
C ASP A 18 1.14 -9.74 -18.33
N GLY A 19 1.88 -10.37 -17.40
CA GLY A 19 1.95 -9.98 -15.99
C GLY A 19 0.88 -10.64 -15.11
N SER A 20 -0.07 -11.39 -15.68
CA SER A 20 -1.09 -12.13 -14.94
C SER A 20 -0.46 -13.15 -13.99
N ARG A 21 -1.10 -13.36 -12.83
CA ARG A 21 -0.67 -14.39 -11.86
C ARG A 21 -1.39 -15.70 -12.18
N LEU A 22 -0.64 -16.78 -12.17
CA LEU A 22 -1.11 -18.15 -12.39
C LEU A 22 -0.81 -18.96 -11.13
N ASN A 23 -1.79 -19.68 -10.62
CA ASN A 23 -1.61 -20.73 -9.63
C ASN A 23 -2.08 -22.05 -10.26
N ALA A 24 -1.26 -23.10 -10.20
CA ALA A 24 -1.62 -24.43 -10.68
C ALA A 24 -1.29 -25.51 -9.65
N ILE A 25 -2.16 -26.52 -9.55
CA ILE A 25 -2.06 -27.63 -8.60
C ILE A 25 -2.39 -28.94 -9.31
N LEU A 26 -1.55 -29.96 -9.19
CA LEU A 26 -1.73 -31.30 -9.76
C LEU A 26 -2.22 -32.32 -8.69
N PRO A 27 -2.82 -33.45 -9.12
CA PRO A 27 -3.01 -34.60 -8.24
C PRO A 27 -1.68 -35.08 -7.62
N PRO A 28 -1.67 -35.66 -6.40
CA PRO A 28 -2.84 -35.98 -5.57
C PRO A 28 -3.40 -34.81 -4.76
N LEU A 29 -2.78 -33.62 -4.79
CA LEU A 29 -3.25 -32.45 -4.03
C LEU A 29 -4.58 -31.91 -4.55
N ALA A 30 -4.73 -31.88 -5.86
CA ALA A 30 -6.00 -31.58 -6.50
C ALA A 30 -6.79 -32.88 -6.75
N ILE A 31 -7.55 -33.31 -5.74
CA ILE A 31 -8.26 -34.62 -5.69
C ILE A 31 -9.14 -34.85 -6.92
N ASN A 32 -9.76 -33.79 -7.44
CA ASN A 32 -10.69 -33.86 -8.57
C ASN A 32 -10.01 -33.63 -9.94
N GLY A 33 -8.68 -33.72 -10.00
CA GLY A 33 -7.89 -33.44 -11.20
C GLY A 33 -7.18 -32.08 -11.13
N PRO A 34 -6.29 -31.78 -12.10
CA PRO A 34 -5.50 -30.55 -12.12
C PRO A 34 -6.35 -29.27 -12.02
N ILE A 35 -5.94 -28.33 -11.16
CA ILE A 35 -6.58 -27.02 -10.98
C ILE A 35 -5.67 -25.93 -11.51
N LEU A 36 -6.25 -24.97 -12.22
CA LEU A 36 -5.59 -23.77 -12.71
C LEU A 36 -6.41 -22.53 -12.35
N SER A 37 -5.81 -21.58 -11.65
CA SER A 37 -6.41 -20.28 -11.34
C SER A 37 -5.56 -19.15 -11.92
N ILE A 38 -6.18 -18.30 -12.74
CA ILE A 38 -5.51 -17.14 -13.34
C ILE A 38 -6.16 -15.87 -12.83
N ARG A 39 -5.37 -15.08 -12.10
CA ARG A 39 -5.72 -13.71 -11.76
C ARG A 39 -5.19 -12.81 -12.86
N ARG A 40 -6.06 -12.47 -13.81
CA ARG A 40 -5.73 -11.58 -14.93
C ARG A 40 -5.17 -10.27 -14.38
N PHE A 41 -4.00 -9.91 -14.89
CA PHE A 41 -3.46 -8.57 -14.70
C PHE A 41 -4.27 -7.63 -15.58
N ASN A 42 -5.09 -6.78 -14.97
CA ASN A 42 -5.81 -5.74 -15.68
C ASN A 42 -5.03 -4.44 -15.47
N PRO A 43 -4.38 -3.88 -16.50
CA PRO A 43 -3.65 -2.63 -16.34
C PRO A 43 -4.65 -1.57 -15.88
N SER A 44 -4.43 -0.97 -14.71
CA SER A 44 -5.16 0.22 -14.27
C SER A 44 -4.71 1.47 -15.04
N GLN A 45 -4.43 1.34 -16.34
CA GLN A 45 -4.11 2.45 -17.21
C GLN A 45 -5.30 3.41 -17.24
N GLY A 46 -5.06 4.66 -16.85
CA GLY A 46 -6.05 5.73 -16.94
C GLY A 46 -7.04 5.85 -15.78
N LEU A 47 -6.87 5.07 -14.69
CA LEU A 47 -7.67 5.30 -13.48
C LEU A 47 -7.03 6.43 -12.67
N GLY A 48 -7.70 7.58 -12.61
CA GLY A 48 -7.32 8.76 -11.83
C GLY A 48 -8.44 9.20 -10.89
N PHE A 49 -8.25 10.33 -10.19
CA PHE A 49 -9.26 10.85 -9.26
C PHE A 49 -10.60 11.13 -9.94
N THR A 50 -10.59 11.67 -11.17
CA THR A 50 -11.82 11.94 -11.93
C THR A 50 -12.65 10.68 -12.14
N GLN A 51 -12.03 9.57 -12.54
CA GLN A 51 -12.71 8.29 -12.73
C GLN A 51 -13.21 7.72 -11.42
N LEU A 52 -12.43 7.81 -10.34
CA LEU A 52 -12.85 7.34 -9.03
C LEU A 52 -14.04 8.13 -8.47
N ILE A 53 -14.10 9.45 -8.70
CA ILE A 53 -15.24 10.29 -8.32
C ILE A 53 -16.48 9.86 -9.13
N HIS A 54 -16.34 9.68 -10.44
CA HIS A 54 -17.43 9.20 -11.30
C HIS A 54 -17.94 7.81 -10.88
N GLN A 55 -17.04 6.93 -10.44
CA GLN A 55 -17.36 5.61 -9.89
C GLN A 55 -17.88 5.66 -8.45
N GLN A 56 -18.06 6.85 -7.88
CA GLN A 56 -18.48 7.05 -6.49
C GLN A 56 -17.61 6.30 -5.48
N SER A 57 -16.32 6.11 -5.80
CA SER A 57 -15.34 5.50 -4.89
C SER A 57 -14.89 6.46 -3.80
N LEU A 58 -14.96 7.76 -4.07
CA LEU A 58 -14.75 8.86 -3.12
C LEU A 58 -15.45 10.12 -3.60
N SER A 59 -15.68 11.08 -2.71
CA SER A 59 -16.20 12.40 -3.08
C SER A 59 -15.10 13.31 -3.64
N HIS A 60 -15.50 14.41 -4.30
CA HIS A 60 -14.57 15.42 -4.80
C HIS A 60 -13.70 16.01 -3.67
N ALA A 61 -14.30 16.37 -2.54
CA ALA A 61 -13.59 16.92 -1.39
C ALA A 61 -12.56 15.93 -0.78
N MET A 62 -12.89 14.62 -0.80
CA MET A 62 -11.93 13.58 -0.39
C MET A 62 -10.75 13.47 -1.37
N ALA A 63 -11.00 13.63 -2.67
CA ALA A 63 -9.93 13.63 -3.68
C ALA A 63 -8.98 14.82 -3.50
N GLU A 64 -9.53 16.03 -3.28
CA GLU A 64 -8.72 17.23 -2.97
C GLU A 64 -7.88 17.04 -1.70
N LEU A 65 -8.48 16.46 -0.66
CA LEU A 65 -7.77 16.13 0.57
C LEU A 65 -6.61 15.14 0.32
N CYS A 66 -6.84 14.10 -0.48
CA CYS A 66 -5.80 13.14 -0.85
C CYS A 66 -4.66 13.79 -1.66
N LEU A 67 -5.00 14.68 -2.61
CA LEU A 67 -4.00 15.46 -3.35
C LEU A 67 -3.16 16.34 -2.44
N MET A 68 -3.79 16.99 -1.46
CA MET A 68 -3.10 17.78 -0.46
C MET A 68 -2.10 16.95 0.34
N TYR A 69 -2.46 15.73 0.78
CA TYR A 69 -1.55 14.83 1.47
C TYR A 69 -0.34 14.44 0.61
N VAL A 70 -0.57 14.14 -0.68
CA VAL A 70 0.52 13.82 -1.61
C VAL A 70 1.47 15.02 -1.73
N ASN A 71 0.93 16.21 -1.96
CA ASN A 71 1.72 17.45 -2.15
C ASN A 71 2.50 17.84 -0.89
N GLN A 72 1.90 17.67 0.29
CA GLN A 72 2.54 17.99 1.57
C GLN A 72 3.40 16.85 2.13
N ARG A 73 3.68 15.81 1.32
CA ARG A 73 4.53 14.67 1.69
C ARG A 73 4.09 13.97 2.99
N ALA A 74 2.78 13.79 3.17
CA ALA A 74 2.26 12.97 4.25
C ALA A 74 2.65 11.49 4.05
N ASN A 75 3.02 10.79 5.12
CA ASN A 75 3.21 9.35 5.08
C ASN A 75 1.84 8.65 5.13
N ILE A 76 1.49 7.94 4.05
CA ILE A 76 0.13 7.41 3.84
C ILE A 76 0.12 5.88 3.96
N LEU A 77 -0.70 5.38 4.88
CA LEU A 77 -1.02 3.95 5.00
C LEU A 77 -2.39 3.67 4.41
N ILE A 78 -2.45 2.87 3.34
CA ILE A 78 -3.70 2.47 2.70
C ILE A 78 -4.10 1.10 3.21
N SER A 79 -5.28 0.97 3.81
CA SER A 79 -5.73 -0.28 4.39
C SER A 79 -7.01 -0.81 3.75
N GLY A 80 -7.33 -2.08 3.97
CA GLY A 80 -8.50 -2.73 3.38
C GLY A 80 -8.33 -4.23 3.10
N GLY A 81 -9.45 -4.89 2.85
CA GLY A 81 -9.50 -6.31 2.51
C GLY A 81 -8.90 -6.67 1.15
N THR A 82 -8.94 -7.97 0.82
CA THR A 82 -8.56 -8.45 -0.51
C THR A 82 -9.52 -7.92 -1.57
N GLY A 83 -8.98 -7.36 -2.65
CA GLY A 83 -9.80 -6.87 -3.77
C GLY A 83 -10.51 -5.53 -3.52
N SER A 84 -10.27 -4.86 -2.39
CA SER A 84 -10.83 -3.52 -2.10
C SER A 84 -10.22 -2.41 -2.96
N GLY A 85 -9.12 -2.67 -3.67
CA GLY A 85 -8.50 -1.71 -4.58
C GLY A 85 -7.33 -0.92 -3.98
N LYS A 86 -6.75 -1.35 -2.86
CA LYS A 86 -5.59 -0.68 -2.22
C LYS A 86 -4.47 -0.32 -3.19
N THR A 87 -3.96 -1.31 -3.94
CA THR A 87 -2.87 -1.10 -4.90
C THR A 87 -3.28 -0.17 -6.04
N THR A 88 -4.53 -0.23 -6.50
CA THR A 88 -5.07 0.71 -7.49
C THR A 88 -5.08 2.14 -6.95
N PHE A 89 -5.53 2.33 -5.70
CA PHE A 89 -5.56 3.64 -5.08
C PHE A 89 -4.16 4.17 -4.77
N LEU A 90 -3.24 3.30 -4.34
CA LEU A 90 -1.82 3.62 -4.20
C LEU A 90 -1.24 4.14 -5.52
N ASN A 91 -1.56 3.48 -6.63
CA ASN A 91 -1.13 3.91 -7.97
C ASN A 91 -1.67 5.30 -8.33
N VAL A 92 -2.92 5.58 -7.98
CA VAL A 92 -3.55 6.91 -8.18
C VAL A 92 -2.87 7.98 -7.34
N LEU A 93 -2.61 7.74 -6.05
CA LEU A 93 -1.91 8.72 -5.22
C LEU A 93 -0.50 8.98 -5.75
N ALA A 94 0.23 7.91 -6.04
CA ALA A 94 1.62 8.01 -6.45
C ALA A 94 1.80 8.67 -7.84
N SER A 95 0.79 8.60 -8.73
CA SER A 95 0.84 9.30 -10.02
C SER A 95 0.69 10.83 -9.90
N HIS A 96 0.27 11.34 -8.74
CA HIS A 96 0.19 12.77 -8.46
C HIS A 96 1.42 13.30 -7.69
N ILE A 97 2.43 12.46 -7.47
CA ILE A 97 3.72 12.90 -6.90
C ILE A 97 4.40 13.86 -7.89
N HIS A 98 5.04 14.91 -7.37
CA HIS A 98 5.66 15.94 -8.19
C HIS A 98 6.80 15.37 -9.05
N HIS A 99 6.82 15.70 -10.34
CA HIS A 99 7.72 15.13 -11.35
C HIS A 99 9.23 15.22 -11.06
N GLN A 100 9.65 16.16 -10.21
CA GLN A 100 11.06 16.31 -9.79
C GLN A 100 11.48 15.31 -8.70
N GLU A 101 10.52 14.66 -8.04
CA GLU A 101 10.79 13.70 -6.98
C GLU A 101 11.24 12.35 -7.56
N ARG A 102 12.23 11.71 -6.95
CA ARG A 102 12.65 10.36 -7.29
C ARG A 102 11.85 9.34 -6.51
N LEU A 103 11.15 8.45 -7.21
CA LEU A 103 10.31 7.42 -6.62
C LEU A 103 11.00 6.06 -6.74
N ILE A 104 10.96 5.27 -5.68
CA ILE A 104 11.30 3.85 -5.76
C ILE A 104 10.10 3.02 -5.34
N THR A 105 9.66 2.12 -6.22
CA THR A 105 8.62 1.14 -5.90
C THR A 105 9.24 -0.19 -5.50
N ILE A 106 8.67 -0.85 -4.50
CA ILE A 106 9.07 -2.19 -4.07
C ILE A 106 7.82 -3.04 -3.94
N GLU A 107 7.74 -4.15 -4.68
CA GLU A 107 6.55 -5.01 -4.70
C GLU A 107 6.94 -6.49 -4.74
N ASP A 108 6.08 -7.37 -4.20
CA ASP A 108 6.25 -8.81 -4.38
C ASP A 108 6.08 -9.25 -5.84
N ALA A 109 5.14 -8.59 -6.54
CA ALA A 109 5.00 -8.68 -7.98
C ALA A 109 4.63 -7.29 -8.47
N ALA A 110 5.33 -6.76 -9.47
CA ALA A 110 5.15 -5.39 -9.93
C ALA A 110 3.74 -5.16 -10.52
N GLU A 111 2.82 -4.67 -9.69
CA GLU A 111 1.46 -4.30 -10.04
C GLU A 111 1.31 -2.79 -10.28
N LEU A 112 2.14 -1.98 -9.63
CA LEU A 112 2.15 -0.53 -9.82
C LEU A 112 2.57 -0.15 -11.25
N ARG A 113 1.85 0.81 -11.81
CA ARG A 113 2.05 1.40 -13.14
C ARG A 113 1.93 2.91 -13.00
N ILE A 114 2.90 3.48 -12.29
CA ILE A 114 2.97 4.90 -12.01
C ILE A 114 3.68 5.57 -13.19
N HIS A 115 2.98 6.44 -13.90
CA HIS A 115 3.57 7.25 -14.97
C HIS A 115 4.32 8.43 -14.35
N HIS A 116 5.60 8.23 -14.01
CA HIS A 116 6.45 9.25 -13.38
C HIS A 116 7.85 9.24 -14.03
N PRO A 117 8.43 10.40 -14.40
CA PRO A 117 9.70 10.44 -15.14
C PRO A 117 10.87 9.86 -14.34
N HIS A 118 10.91 10.07 -13.03
CA HIS A 118 12.01 9.65 -12.16
C HIS A 118 11.64 8.45 -11.26
N ILE A 119 11.17 7.36 -11.86
CA ILE A 119 10.78 6.15 -11.13
C ILE A 119 11.79 5.00 -11.31
N VAL A 120 12.04 4.25 -10.24
CA VAL A 120 12.70 2.94 -10.30
C VAL A 120 11.81 1.90 -9.66
N SER A 121 11.53 0.81 -10.39
CA SER A 121 10.68 -0.27 -9.91
C SER A 121 11.49 -1.51 -9.55
N LEU A 122 11.32 -1.97 -8.31
CA LEU A 122 11.97 -3.15 -7.75
C LEU A 122 10.92 -4.22 -7.45
N GLU A 123 11.24 -5.47 -7.76
CA GLU A 123 10.37 -6.63 -7.53
C GLU A 123 11.14 -7.66 -6.70
N THR A 124 10.49 -8.25 -5.68
CA THR A 124 11.10 -9.34 -4.90
C THR A 124 11.32 -10.56 -5.79
N ARG A 125 12.23 -11.43 -5.38
CA ARG A 125 12.50 -12.69 -6.06
C ARG A 125 12.38 -13.81 -5.06
N PRO A 126 11.39 -14.72 -5.18
CA PRO A 126 11.36 -15.89 -4.31
C PRO A 126 12.57 -16.79 -4.61
N ALA A 127 12.90 -17.66 -3.66
CA ALA A 127 13.91 -18.69 -3.87
C ALA A 127 13.62 -19.53 -5.13
N ASN A 128 14.68 -19.99 -5.79
CA ASN A 128 14.55 -20.97 -6.87
C ASN A 128 14.14 -22.35 -6.31
N THR A 129 13.96 -23.34 -7.18
CA THR A 129 13.59 -24.72 -6.79
C THR A 129 14.62 -25.40 -5.86
N GLU A 130 15.85 -24.89 -5.81
CA GLU A 130 16.93 -25.38 -4.95
C GLU A 130 17.03 -24.59 -3.62
N GLY A 131 16.07 -23.69 -3.35
CA GLY A 131 16.05 -22.85 -2.15
C GLY A 131 17.01 -21.66 -2.18
N GLY A 132 17.71 -21.43 -3.29
CA GLY A 132 18.71 -20.39 -3.47
C GLY A 132 18.19 -19.11 -4.12
N GLY A 133 18.86 -17.99 -3.84
CA GLY A 133 18.69 -16.75 -4.59
C GLY A 133 17.45 -15.93 -4.25
N GLU A 134 16.84 -16.15 -3.09
CA GLU A 134 15.77 -15.27 -2.59
C GLU A 134 16.27 -13.82 -2.45
N ILE A 135 15.44 -12.87 -2.89
CA ILE A 135 15.59 -11.44 -2.67
C ILE A 135 14.31 -10.92 -2.04
N THR A 136 14.37 -10.58 -0.76
CA THR A 136 13.21 -10.16 0.03
C THR A 136 12.90 -8.67 -0.13
N GLY A 137 11.69 -8.26 0.26
CA GLY A 137 11.30 -6.85 0.32
C GLY A 137 12.20 -6.03 1.24
N GLU A 138 12.65 -6.62 2.36
CA GLU A 138 13.61 -6.02 3.30
C GLU A 138 14.96 -5.71 2.61
N GLN A 139 15.50 -6.65 1.85
CA GLN A 139 16.76 -6.46 1.12
C GLN A 139 16.62 -5.38 0.04
N LEU A 140 15.50 -5.37 -0.69
CA LEU A 140 15.22 -4.33 -1.67
C LEU A 140 15.06 -2.96 -1.04
N LEU A 141 14.41 -2.88 0.12
CA LEU A 141 14.24 -1.63 0.87
C LEU A 141 15.59 -1.07 1.32
N LYS A 142 16.45 -1.91 1.91
CA LYS A 142 17.83 -1.52 2.27
C LYS A 142 18.63 -1.05 1.06
N ASN A 143 18.47 -1.69 -0.09
CA ASN A 143 19.10 -1.25 -1.32
C ASN A 143 18.54 0.09 -1.83
N ALA A 144 17.21 0.25 -1.79
CA ALA A 144 16.52 1.46 -2.24
C ALA A 144 17.01 2.71 -1.50
N LEU A 145 17.30 2.61 -0.20
CA LEU A 145 17.82 3.74 0.59
C LEU A 145 19.17 4.28 0.06
N ARG A 146 19.96 3.47 -0.65
CA ARG A 146 21.23 3.90 -1.28
C ARG A 146 21.03 4.60 -2.61
N MET A 147 19.83 4.58 -3.15
CA MET A 147 19.50 5.12 -4.47
C MET A 147 18.96 6.55 -4.41
N ARG A 148 19.10 7.21 -3.25
CA ARG A 148 18.66 8.59 -2.97
C ARG A 148 17.19 8.85 -3.37
N PRO A 149 16.22 8.02 -2.93
CA PRO A 149 14.82 8.28 -3.21
C PRO A 149 14.35 9.56 -2.52
N ASN A 150 13.38 10.25 -3.10
CA ASN A 150 12.56 11.21 -2.36
C ASN A 150 11.42 10.48 -1.65
N ARG A 151 10.84 9.46 -2.27
CA ARG A 151 9.72 8.67 -1.72
C ARG A 151 9.90 7.20 -2.00
N ILE A 152 9.49 6.37 -1.04
CA ILE A 152 9.41 4.92 -1.17
C ILE A 152 7.95 4.53 -1.24
N ILE A 153 7.59 3.80 -2.29
CA ILE A 153 6.23 3.30 -2.52
C ILE A 153 6.29 1.79 -2.37
N PHE A 154 5.88 1.29 -1.21
CA PHE A 154 5.93 -0.13 -0.91
C PHE A 154 4.56 -0.75 -1.22
N GLY A 155 4.51 -1.77 -2.06
CA GLY A 155 3.25 -2.30 -2.58
C GLY A 155 2.31 -2.82 -1.48
N GLU A 156 2.84 -3.61 -0.57
CA GLU A 156 2.08 -4.19 0.55
C GLU A 156 3.03 -4.63 1.67
N LEU A 157 2.76 -4.23 2.92
CA LEU A 157 3.49 -4.73 4.09
C LEU A 157 2.96 -6.10 4.53
N ARG A 158 3.86 -7.07 4.65
CA ARG A 158 3.55 -8.46 5.00
C ARG A 158 4.41 -9.04 6.10
N ALA A 159 5.66 -8.59 6.23
CA ALA A 159 6.64 -9.20 7.12
C ALA A 159 7.66 -8.17 7.65
N LYS A 160 8.96 -8.52 7.57
CA LYS A 160 10.09 -7.87 8.25
C LYS A 160 10.34 -6.43 7.79
N GLU A 161 9.99 -6.11 6.54
CA GLU A 161 10.18 -4.81 5.93
C GLU A 161 9.42 -3.66 6.62
N ALA A 162 8.41 -3.97 7.44
CA ALA A 162 7.55 -2.96 8.07
C ALA A 162 8.34 -1.98 8.94
N TRP A 163 9.26 -2.49 9.77
CA TRP A 163 10.08 -1.65 10.65
C TRP A 163 11.03 -0.75 9.85
N ASP A 164 11.75 -1.33 8.90
CA ASP A 164 12.69 -0.61 8.06
C ASP A 164 11.99 0.50 7.26
N LEU A 165 10.75 0.27 6.81
CA LEU A 165 9.97 1.29 6.10
C LEU A 165 9.57 2.43 7.05
N MET A 166 9.14 2.11 8.27
CA MET A 166 8.82 3.12 9.28
C MET A 166 10.03 3.97 9.63
N GLN A 167 11.20 3.35 9.75
CA GLN A 167 12.45 4.07 9.97
C GLN A 167 12.79 4.98 8.79
N ALA A 168 12.63 4.49 7.55
CA ALA A 168 12.87 5.29 6.35
C ALA A 168 11.94 6.52 6.26
N MET A 169 10.65 6.35 6.58
CA MET A 169 9.65 7.42 6.66
C MET A 169 10.03 8.49 7.67
N ASN A 170 10.56 8.08 8.83
CA ASN A 170 10.90 8.99 9.91
C ASN A 170 12.28 9.68 9.72
N THR A 171 13.23 9.06 9.03
CA THR A 171 14.66 9.48 9.02
C THR A 171 15.15 10.10 7.71
N GLY A 172 14.28 10.35 6.73
CA GLY A 172 14.69 11.10 5.53
C GLY A 172 13.84 10.91 4.27
N HIS A 173 12.79 10.09 4.32
CA HIS A 173 11.97 9.78 3.15
C HIS A 173 10.46 10.01 3.43
N PRO A 174 10.07 11.24 3.83
CA PRO A 174 8.66 11.56 4.06
C PRO A 174 7.87 11.48 2.76
N GLY A 175 6.54 11.37 2.87
CA GLY A 175 5.68 11.24 1.70
C GLY A 175 5.69 9.84 1.11
N SER A 176 6.28 8.88 1.81
CA SER A 176 6.29 7.46 1.44
C SER A 176 4.91 6.85 1.72
N MET A 177 4.55 5.84 0.94
CA MET A 177 3.20 5.27 0.95
C MET A 177 3.28 3.75 0.90
N THR A 178 2.34 3.08 1.57
CA THR A 178 2.24 1.63 1.52
C THR A 178 0.81 1.14 1.68
N THR A 179 0.59 -0.14 1.40
CA THR A 179 -0.67 -0.81 1.71
C THR A 179 -0.54 -1.85 2.81
N ILE A 180 -1.63 -2.11 3.52
CA ILE A 180 -1.72 -3.18 4.52
C ILE A 180 -3.10 -3.83 4.49
N HIS A 181 -3.16 -5.13 4.73
CA HIS A 181 -4.44 -5.81 4.94
C HIS A 181 -4.97 -5.55 6.35
N ALA A 182 -6.16 -4.96 6.43
CA ALA A 182 -6.88 -4.73 7.68
C ALA A 182 -8.38 -4.58 7.40
N ASN A 183 -9.19 -4.68 8.46
CA ASN A 183 -10.66 -4.56 8.39
C ASN A 183 -11.17 -3.20 8.89
N SER A 184 -10.28 -2.33 9.35
CA SER A 184 -10.58 -0.93 9.69
C SER A 184 -9.27 -0.13 9.70
N ALA A 185 -9.37 1.19 9.89
CA ALA A 185 -8.20 2.05 10.06
C ALA A 185 -7.47 1.79 11.40
N GLU A 186 -8.20 1.54 12.48
CA GLU A 186 -7.66 1.17 13.79
C GLU A 186 -6.95 -0.21 13.72
N HIS A 187 -7.60 -1.18 13.07
CA HIS A 187 -7.01 -2.50 12.87
C HIS A 187 -5.75 -2.43 12.00
N ALA A 188 -5.63 -1.44 11.11
CA ALA A 188 -4.42 -1.25 10.32
C ALA A 188 -3.21 -0.87 11.20
N LEU A 189 -3.41 -0.02 12.21
CA LEU A 189 -2.36 0.31 13.18
C LEU A 189 -1.96 -0.89 14.02
N ILE A 190 -2.96 -1.61 14.56
CA ILE A 190 -2.71 -2.83 15.34
C ILE A 190 -1.95 -3.85 14.50
N ARG A 191 -2.35 -4.05 13.25
CA ARG A 191 -1.69 -4.98 12.33
C ARG A 191 -0.25 -4.56 12.03
N LEU A 192 -0.01 -3.27 11.80
CA LEU A 192 1.32 -2.74 11.58
C LEU A 192 2.22 -2.97 12.80
N GLU A 193 1.72 -2.71 14.01
CA GLU A 193 2.41 -2.96 15.27
C GLU A 193 2.75 -4.45 15.45
N GLN A 194 1.81 -5.35 15.12
CA GLN A 194 2.04 -6.80 15.13
C GLN A 194 3.09 -7.24 14.13
N LEU A 195 3.06 -6.73 12.89
CA LEU A 195 4.06 -7.06 11.87
C LEU A 195 5.48 -6.70 12.35
N ILE A 196 5.62 -5.55 12.99
CA ILE A 196 6.90 -5.11 13.54
C ILE A 196 7.30 -5.99 14.72
N THR A 197 6.40 -6.19 15.68
CA THR A 197 6.70 -6.92 16.93
C THR A 197 7.05 -8.39 16.68
N ASN A 198 6.40 -9.04 15.72
CA ASN A 198 6.65 -10.45 15.38
C ASN A 198 8.03 -10.69 14.73
N HIS A 199 8.70 -9.62 14.28
CA HIS A 199 9.94 -9.69 13.53
C HIS A 199 11.10 -8.95 14.18
N GLN A 200 10.90 -8.37 15.36
CA GLN A 200 11.92 -7.65 16.12
C GLN A 200 12.27 -8.43 17.38
N GLU A 201 13.56 -8.69 17.58
CA GLU A 201 14.07 -9.51 18.69
C GLU A 201 14.00 -8.78 20.04
N HIS A 202 13.85 -7.45 20.02
CA HIS A 202 13.82 -6.62 21.22
C HIS A 202 12.47 -5.92 21.39
N SER A 203 12.08 -5.73 22.66
CA SER A 203 10.91 -4.93 22.99
C SER A 203 11.10 -3.49 22.50
N LEU A 204 10.25 -3.07 21.57
CA LEU A 204 10.22 -1.71 21.07
C LEU A 204 9.41 -0.84 22.02
N ALA A 205 10.06 -0.36 23.08
CA ALA A 205 9.46 0.60 24.00
C ALA A 205 8.92 1.81 23.21
N ASN A 206 7.65 2.16 23.46
CA ASN A 206 6.93 3.25 22.78
C ASN A 206 6.66 3.05 21.27
N LEU A 207 6.66 1.81 20.76
CA LEU A 207 6.35 1.53 19.34
C LEU A 207 5.06 2.20 18.86
N SER A 208 3.96 2.04 19.61
CA SER A 208 2.68 2.68 19.26
C SER A 208 2.81 4.20 19.11
N ALA A 209 3.59 4.87 19.97
CA ALA A 209 3.82 6.31 19.86
C ALA A 209 4.68 6.67 18.64
N GLN A 210 5.71 5.87 18.33
CA GLN A 210 6.53 6.06 17.13
C GLN A 210 5.69 5.88 15.85
N LEU A 211 4.85 4.85 15.78
CA LEU A 211 3.96 4.64 14.64
C LEU A 211 3.01 5.82 14.44
N LYS A 212 2.47 6.39 15.53
CA LYS A 212 1.60 7.57 15.47
C LYS A 212 2.31 8.85 15.06
N GLN A 213 3.63 8.92 15.21
CA GLN A 213 4.45 10.03 14.74
C GLN A 213 4.91 9.85 13.30
N THR A 214 5.09 8.60 12.86
CA THR A 214 5.57 8.28 11.52
C THR A 214 4.45 8.27 10.48
N ILE A 215 3.31 7.64 10.79
CA ILE A 215 2.16 7.59 9.88
C ILE A 215 1.32 8.84 10.06
N ASP A 216 1.09 9.58 8.98
CA ASP A 216 0.28 10.79 9.03
C ASP A 216 -1.19 10.52 8.76
N VAL A 217 -1.47 9.62 7.81
CA VAL A 217 -2.81 9.39 7.28
C VAL A 217 -3.05 7.89 7.09
N ILE A 218 -4.24 7.43 7.47
CA ILE A 218 -4.77 6.12 7.12
C ILE A 218 -5.98 6.28 6.23
N ILE A 219 -5.95 5.66 5.05
CA ILE A 219 -7.06 5.65 4.11
C ILE A 219 -7.58 4.23 4.02
N HIS A 220 -8.80 3.99 4.48
CA HIS A 220 -9.40 2.65 4.51
C HIS A 220 -10.32 2.44 3.31
N LEU A 221 -10.09 1.34 2.58
CA LEU A 221 -10.89 0.95 1.42
C LEU A 221 -11.62 -0.37 1.68
N GLU A 222 -12.87 -0.41 1.27
CA GLU A 222 -13.69 -1.62 1.25
C GLU A 222 -14.23 -1.91 -0.14
N ARG A 223 -14.62 -3.17 -0.33
CA ARG A 223 -15.44 -3.61 -1.46
C ARG A 223 -16.80 -3.99 -0.88
N ASP A 224 -17.84 -3.26 -1.27
CA ASP A 224 -19.19 -3.52 -0.77
C ASP A 224 -19.77 -4.82 -1.35
N SER A 225 -20.97 -5.18 -0.90
CA SER A 225 -21.70 -6.37 -1.35
C SER A 225 -22.08 -6.32 -2.84
N LEU A 226 -22.16 -5.14 -3.44
CA LEU A 226 -22.40 -4.93 -4.86
C LEU A 226 -21.10 -5.00 -5.69
N GLY A 227 -19.96 -5.22 -5.03
CA GLY A 227 -18.64 -5.34 -5.64
C GLY A 227 -17.95 -4.01 -5.93
N GLN A 228 -18.55 -2.89 -5.56
CA GLN A 228 -18.04 -1.54 -5.73
C GLN A 228 -17.01 -1.21 -4.66
N ARG A 229 -15.90 -0.59 -5.09
CA ARG A 229 -14.78 -0.23 -4.23
C ARG A 229 -14.94 1.21 -3.77
N ARG A 230 -14.83 1.46 -2.47
CA ARG A 230 -14.96 2.80 -1.88
C ARG A 230 -13.90 3.06 -0.81
N ILE A 231 -13.50 4.31 -0.68
CA ILE A 231 -12.80 4.82 0.50
C ILE A 231 -13.85 5.03 1.58
N VAL A 232 -13.92 4.11 2.54
CA VAL A 232 -14.93 4.16 3.60
C VAL A 232 -14.53 5.06 4.75
N SER A 233 -13.23 5.36 4.91
CA SER A 233 -12.80 6.36 5.85
C SER A 233 -11.41 6.93 5.54
N ILE A 234 -11.21 8.19 5.94
CA ILE A 234 -9.92 8.88 5.91
C ILE A 234 -9.65 9.38 7.33
N HIS A 235 -8.53 8.94 7.88
CA HIS A 235 -8.11 9.29 9.23
C HIS A 235 -6.75 9.96 9.25
N GLU A 236 -6.58 10.98 10.09
CA GLU A 236 -5.29 11.57 10.40
C GLU A 236 -4.81 11.14 11.78
N LEU A 237 -3.49 10.99 11.92
CA LEU A 237 -2.84 10.87 13.22
C LEU A 237 -2.20 12.21 13.55
N HIS A 238 -2.44 12.76 14.75
CA HIS A 238 -1.72 13.95 15.19
C HIS A 238 -0.46 13.56 15.97
N PRO A 239 0.62 14.36 15.86
CA PRO A 239 1.92 14.04 16.46
C PRO A 239 1.96 14.08 18.00
N LYS A 240 0.87 14.46 18.68
CA LYS A 240 0.80 14.45 20.14
C LYS A 240 0.81 13.00 20.64
N LYS A 241 1.58 12.72 21.70
CA LYS A 241 1.85 11.38 22.27
C LYS A 241 0.58 10.53 22.52
N TYR A 242 -0.57 11.18 22.73
CA TYR A 242 -1.87 10.56 22.97
C TYR A 242 -2.91 10.89 21.89
N SER A 243 -2.48 11.26 20.68
CA SER A 243 -3.45 11.65 19.66
C SER A 243 -4.35 10.48 19.30
N PRO A 244 -5.67 10.70 19.29
CA PRO A 244 -6.59 9.76 18.68
C PRO A 244 -6.33 9.70 17.18
N LEU A 245 -6.77 8.59 16.58
CA LEU A 245 -7.00 8.50 15.17
C LEU A 245 -8.21 9.40 14.85
N VAL A 246 -8.00 10.49 14.11
CA VAL A 246 -9.03 11.50 13.84
C VAL A 246 -9.70 11.19 12.50
N CYS A 247 -10.96 10.77 12.55
CA CYS A 247 -11.75 10.56 11.34
C CYS A 247 -12.17 11.91 10.74
N LEU A 248 -11.82 12.14 9.47
CA LEU A 248 -12.21 13.33 8.72
C LEU A 248 -13.36 13.05 7.74
N TYR A 249 -13.38 11.84 7.19
CA TYR A 249 -14.42 11.38 6.29
C TYR A 249 -14.80 9.95 6.62
N SER A 250 -16.09 9.64 6.55
CA SER A 250 -16.63 8.29 6.63
C SER A 250 -17.67 8.05 5.55
N TYR A 251 -17.92 6.77 5.24
CA TYR A 251 -19.03 6.32 4.40
C TYR A 251 -19.96 5.46 5.24
N ASP A 252 -21.24 5.78 5.27
CA ASP A 252 -22.25 5.10 6.10
C ASP A 252 -23.03 4.00 5.35
N GLY A 253 -22.66 3.72 4.10
CA GLY A 253 -23.41 2.83 3.22
C GLY A 253 -24.22 3.57 2.15
N GLN A 254 -24.49 4.87 2.33
CA GLN A 254 -25.27 5.70 1.42
C GLN A 254 -24.50 6.91 0.92
N ALA A 255 -23.81 7.63 1.80
CA ALA A 255 -23.15 8.88 1.48
C ALA A 255 -21.78 9.02 2.16
N PHE A 256 -20.92 9.83 1.53
CA PHE A 256 -19.68 10.28 2.16
C PHE A 256 -19.99 11.48 3.07
N THR A 257 -19.66 11.35 4.34
CA THR A 257 -19.89 12.38 5.35
C THR A 257 -18.56 12.92 5.84
N ALA A 258 -18.39 14.25 5.80
CA ALA A 258 -17.28 14.93 6.45
C ALA A 258 -17.59 15.07 7.94
N THR A 259 -16.60 14.86 8.80
CA THR A 259 -16.72 15.23 10.21
C THR A 259 -16.56 16.74 10.39
N SER A 260 -16.88 17.27 11.57
CA SER A 260 -16.68 18.69 11.88
C SER A 260 -15.21 19.08 12.04
N LEU A 261 -14.29 18.11 12.01
CA LEU A 261 -12.87 18.32 12.18
C LEU A 261 -12.21 18.67 10.85
N LEU A 262 -11.24 19.58 10.91
CA LEU A 262 -10.45 19.97 9.75
C LEU A 262 -9.11 19.25 9.75
N SER A 263 -8.62 18.93 8.55
CA SER A 263 -7.30 18.36 8.33
C SER A 263 -6.19 19.25 8.91
N LYS A 264 -5.21 18.64 9.59
CA LYS A 264 -3.99 19.32 10.07
C LYS A 264 -3.19 19.96 8.92
N TYR A 265 -3.35 19.46 7.70
CA TYR A 265 -2.68 19.96 6.50
C TYR A 265 -3.39 21.17 5.87
N ARG A 266 -4.66 21.45 6.21
CA ARG A 266 -5.34 22.68 5.74
C ARG A 266 -4.79 23.94 6.39
N GLN A 267 -4.35 23.87 7.65
CA GLN A 267 -3.78 25.03 8.35
C GLN A 267 -2.38 25.40 7.82
N ALA A 268 -1.60 24.42 7.38
CA ALA A 268 -0.28 24.67 6.79
C ALA A 268 -0.36 25.36 5.41
N ALA A 269 -1.43 25.11 4.64
CA ALA A 269 -1.60 25.68 3.30
C ALA A 269 -1.85 27.21 3.30
N GLN A 270 -2.31 27.79 4.40
CA GLN A 270 -2.54 29.24 4.50
C GLN A 270 -1.25 30.08 4.53
N HIS A 271 -0.10 29.47 4.80
CA HIS A 271 1.20 30.16 4.83
C HIS A 271 1.98 30.12 3.51
N ILE A 272 1.42 29.51 2.45
CA ILE A 272 2.09 29.36 1.15
C ILE A 272 1.59 30.39 0.11
N PHE A 273 0.55 31.18 0.44
CA PHE A 273 -0.04 32.21 -0.42
C PHE A 273 0.03 33.65 0.15
N LEU A 274 1.03 33.95 0.98
CA LEU A 274 1.43 35.31 1.35
C LEU A 274 2.90 35.51 0.98
#